data_AF-X1UBM5-F1
#
_entry.id   AF-X1UBM5-F1
#
_cell.length_a   1.000
_cell.length_b   1.000
_cell.length_c   1.000
_cell.angle_alpha   90.00
_cell.angle_beta   90.00
_cell.angle_gamma   90.00
#
_symmetry.space_group_name_H-M   'P 1'
#
loop_
_entity.id
_entity.type
_entity.pdbx_description
1 polymer ?
#
loop_
_entity_poly.entity_id
_entity_poly.type
_entity_poly.pdbx_seq_one_letter_code
_entity_poly.pdbx_strand_id
1 'polypeptide(L)' 'SLLNRAYLLILLSNGLDSAIVDPLDKELMNVIKTYNILTNKILYAHSYLGR' A
#
# COMPACT_ATOMS: atom_id res chain seq x y z
N SER A 1 -5.90 -10.66 4.14
CA SER A 1 -6.81 -10.49 5.31
C SER A 1 -7.25 -9.04 5.44
N LEU A 2 -8.55 -8.74 5.68
CA LEU A 2 -9.07 -7.38 5.77
C LEU A 2 -8.39 -6.56 6.88
N LEU A 3 -8.22 -7.16 8.07
CA LEU A 3 -7.63 -6.49 9.23
C LEU A 3 -6.19 -6.04 8.96
N ASN A 4 -5.37 -6.93 8.39
CA ASN A 4 -3.95 -6.63 8.11
C ASN A 4 -3.81 -5.43 7.16
N ARG A 5 -4.67 -5.34 6.14
CA ARG A 5 -4.65 -4.24 5.18
C ARG A 5 -5.10 -2.91 5.79
N ALA A 6 -6.19 -2.94 6.55
CA ALA A 6 -6.71 -1.75 7.21
C ALA A 6 -5.68 -1.21 8.24
N TYR A 7 -5.10 -2.11 9.03
CA TYR A 7 -4.09 -1.74 10.01
C TYR A 7 -2.81 -1.19 9.36
N LEU A 8 -2.33 -1.83 8.29
CA LEU A 8 -1.19 -1.34 7.52
C LEU A 8 -1.42 0.06 6.96
N LEU A 9 -2.61 0.35 6.42
CA LEU A 9 -2.95 1.68 5.89
C LEU A 9 -2.95 2.76 6.98
N ILE A 10 -3.47 2.43 8.17
CA ILE A 10 -3.41 3.33 9.34
C ILE A 10 -1.96 3.61 9.71
N LEU A 11 -1.12 2.58 9.81
CA LEU A 11 0.30 2.76 10.14
C LEU A 11 1.05 3.59 9.09
N LEU A 12 0.86 3.31 7.80
CA LEU A 12 1.43 4.10 6.71
C LEU A 12 1.03 5.59 6.83
N SER A 13 -0.24 5.86 7.13
CA SER A 13 -0.74 7.23 7.34
C SER A 13 -0.14 7.91 8.57
N ASN A 14 0.34 7.15 9.56
CA ASN A 14 1.04 7.63 10.75
C ASN A 14 2.57 7.72 10.59
N GLY A 15 3.08 7.59 9.36
CA GLY A 15 4.51 7.74 9.08
C GLY A 15 5.33 6.46 9.22
N LEU A 16 4.71 5.27 9.13
CA LEU A 16 5.45 4.01 9.03
C LEU A 16 6.31 3.98 7.75
N ASP A 17 7.61 3.78 7.92
CA ASP A 17 8.56 3.69 6.80
C ASP A 17 8.68 2.28 6.19
N SER A 18 8.56 1.21 6.98
CA SER A 18 8.71 -0.18 6.53
C SER A 18 7.95 -1.19 7.40
N ALA A 19 7.53 -2.30 6.80
CA ALA A 19 6.91 -3.43 7.50
C ALA A 19 7.21 -4.76 6.81
N ILE A 20 7.29 -5.83 7.60
CA ILE A 20 7.32 -7.21 7.09
C ILE A 20 5.88 -7.64 6.83
N VAL A 21 5.57 -7.91 5.56
CA VAL A 21 4.24 -8.30 5.09
C VAL A 21 4.36 -9.44 4.09
N ASP A 22 3.26 -10.13 3.80
CA ASP A 22 3.23 -11.15 2.75
C ASP A 22 3.23 -10.48 1.35
N PRO A 23 4.30 -10.62 0.55
CA PRO A 23 4.36 -10.02 -0.78
C PRO A 23 3.45 -10.74 -1.81
N LEU A 24 2.95 -11.93 -1.49
CA LEU A 24 2.05 -12.70 -2.35
C LEU A 24 0.56 -12.31 -2.14
N ASP A 25 0.23 -11.59 -1.06
CA ASP A 25 -1.11 -11.01 -0.85
C ASP A 25 -1.30 -9.80 -1.77
N LYS A 26 -1.82 -10.07 -2.98
CA LYS A 26 -2.09 -9.04 -4.01
C LYS A 26 -2.97 -7.91 -3.50
N GLU A 27 -3.96 -8.19 -2.66
CA GLU A 27 -4.84 -7.13 -2.14
C GLU A 27 -4.08 -6.21 -1.19
N LEU A 28 -3.19 -6.77 -0.36
CA LEU A 28 -2.34 -5.99 0.53
C LEU A 28 -1.35 -5.12 -0.26
N MET A 29 -0.70 -5.69 -1.27
CA MET A 29 0.21 -4.94 -2.14
C MET A 29 -0.51 -3.82 -2.90
N ASN A 30 -1.74 -4.06 -3.36
CA ASN A 30 -2.55 -3.03 -4.01
C ASN A 30 -2.82 -1.86 -3.07
N VAL A 31 -3.13 -2.10 -1.79
CA VAL A 31 -3.33 -1.02 -0.81
C VAL A 31 -2.08 -0.15 -0.64
N ILE A 32 -0.89 -0.76 -0.58
CA ILE A 32 0.39 -0.02 -0.50
C ILE A 32 0.59 0.83 -1.76
N LYS A 33 0.39 0.24 -2.95
CA LYS A 33 0.52 0.94 -4.24
C LYS A 33 -0.48 2.12 -4.32
N THR A 34 -1.72 1.92 -3.89
CA THR A 34 -2.74 2.98 -3.84
C THR A 34 -2.35 4.08 -2.87
N TYR A 35 -1.87 3.74 -1.67
CA TYR A 35 -1.41 4.74 -0.69
C TYR A 35 -0.27 5.61 -1.26
N ASN A 36 0.68 5.03 -1.99
CA ASN A 36 1.78 5.77 -2.60
C ASN A 36 1.30 6.78 -3.67
N ILE A 37 0.26 6.44 -4.43
CA ILE A 37 -0.38 7.38 -5.37
C ILE A 37 -1.09 8.50 -4.60
N LEU A 38 -1.87 8.17 -3.57
CA LEU A 38 -2.63 9.15 -2.78
C LEU A 38 -1.74 10.14 -2.02
N THR A 39 -0.52 9.73 -1.68
CA THR A 39 0.46 10.55 -0.95
C THR A 39 1.49 11.23 -1.85
N ASN A 40 1.26 11.24 -3.18
CA ASN A 40 2.18 11.79 -4.17
C ASN A 40 3.61 11.20 -4.11
N LYS A 41 3.79 10.03 -3.50
CA LYS A 41 5.07 9.29 -3.57
C LYS A 41 5.33 8.75 -4.97
N ILE A 42 4.27 8.53 -5.75
CA ILE A 42 4.30 8.15 -7.17
C ILE A 42 3.35 9.07 -7.94
N LEU A 43 3.84 9.68 -9.03
CA LEU A 43 3.09 10.68 -9.79
C LEU A 43 2.10 10.09 -10.80
N TYR A 44 2.44 8.92 -11.37
CA TYR A 44 1.66 8.32 -12.46
C TYR A 44 0.72 7.23 -11.94
N ALA A 45 -0.58 7.50 -12.05
CA ALA A 45 -1.64 6.55 -11.67
C ALA A 45 -2.05 5.60 -12.83
N HIS A 46 -1.57 5.80 -14.05
CA HIS A 46 -1.91 4.91 -15.15
C HIS A 46 -1.29 3.51 -14.92
N SER A 47 -2.14 2.47 -14.91
CA SER A 47 -1.71 1.08 -14.71
C SER A 47 -0.84 0.87 -13.45
N TYR A 48 -1.07 1.65 -12.38
CA TYR A 48 -0.24 1.63 -11.16
C TYR A 48 -0.32 0.31 -10.37
N LEU A 49 -1.35 -0.49 -10.61
CA LEU A 49 -1.48 -1.85 -10.07
C LEU A 49 -0.74 -2.90 -10.94
N GLY A 50 -0.24 -2.50 -12.11
CA GLY A 50 0.46 -3.35 -13.06
C GLY A 50 1.88 -3.67 -12.59
N ARG A 51 2.15 -4.98 -12.47
CA ARG A 51 3.35 -5.63 -11.90
C ARG A 51 3.69 -5.19 -10.48
#